data_AF-A0A6P0NW53-F1
#
_entry.id   AF-A0A6P0NW53-F1
#
_cell.length_a   1.000
_cell.length_b   1.000
_cell.length_c   1.000
_cell.angle_alpha   90.00
_cell.angle_beta   90.00
_cell.angle_gamma   90.00
#
_symmetry.space_group_name_H-M   'P 1'
#
loop_
_entity.id
_entity.type
_entity.pdbx_description
1 polymer ?
#
loop_
_entity_poly.entity_id
_entity_poly.type
_entity_poly.pdbx_seq_one_letter_code
_entity_poly.pdbx_strand_id
1 'polypeptide(L)'
;MMMTKQKQKLKEENTKLKQEISEHQQNEEQLQLLHRAIDACQNEIMITESTQTDNPIVYVNQGFETITGSSKAEVMGKNPRFLHKNHPNQTALTEVSTAVQEQRKWALHNQE
;
A
#
# COMPACT_ATOMS: atom_id res chain seq x y z
N MET A 1 -30.08 44.36 -4.27
CA MET A 1 -28.61 44.24 -4.36
C MET A 1 -28.03 43.13 -3.47
N MET A 2 -28.55 42.89 -2.26
CA MET A 2 -28.03 41.86 -1.34
C MET A 2 -28.33 40.40 -1.77
N MET A 3 -29.57 40.11 -2.23
CA MET A 3 -29.95 38.76 -2.68
C MET A 3 -29.18 38.27 -3.92
N THR A 4 -28.83 39.18 -4.84
CA THR A 4 -28.08 38.83 -6.05
C THR A 4 -26.64 38.38 -5.72
N LYS A 5 -26.00 39.01 -4.73
CA LYS A 5 -24.66 38.62 -4.25
C LYS A 5 -24.68 37.23 -3.60
N GLN A 6 -25.69 36.92 -2.79
CA GLN A 6 -25.84 35.59 -2.18
C GLN A 6 -26.03 34.49 -3.22
N LYS A 7 -26.88 34.72 -4.23
CA LYS A 7 -27.11 33.76 -5.32
C LYS A 7 -25.84 33.48 -6.12
N GLN A 8 -25.04 34.51 -6.37
CA GLN A 8 -23.76 34.38 -7.08
C GLN A 8 -22.75 33.56 -6.27
N LYS A 9 -22.58 33.90 -4.98
CA LYS A 9 -21.68 33.16 -4.07
C LYS A 9 -22.05 31.68 -3.98
N LEU A 10 -23.35 31.37 -3.86
CA LEU A 10 -23.83 30.00 -3.80
C LEU A 10 -23.52 29.23 -5.11
N LYS A 11 -23.58 29.90 -6.26
CA LYS A 11 -23.25 29.29 -7.55
C LYS A 11 -21.76 28.98 -7.66
N GLU A 12 -20.91 29.88 -7.17
CA GLU A 12 -19.46 29.69 -7.10
C GLU A 12 -19.09 28.53 -6.17
N GLU A 13 -19.66 28.49 -4.95
CA GLU A 13 -19.47 27.38 -4.00
C GLU A 13 -19.94 26.04 -4.59
N ASN A 14 -21.12 25.99 -5.24
CA ASN A 14 -21.59 24.78 -5.90
C ASN A 14 -20.68 24.31 -7.05
N THR A 15 -20.05 25.24 -7.77
CA THR A 15 -19.13 24.88 -8.85
C THR A 15 -17.85 24.29 -8.27
N LYS A 16 -17.31 24.89 -7.21
CA LYS A 16 -16.14 24.37 -6.48
C LYS A 16 -16.39 22.98 -5.91
N LEU A 17 -17.53 22.79 -5.23
CA LEU A 17 -17.91 21.49 -4.66
C LEU A 17 -18.06 20.41 -5.74
N LYS A 18 -18.66 20.74 -6.89
CA LYS A 18 -18.78 19.79 -8.01
C LYS A 18 -17.40 19.37 -8.54
N GLN A 19 -16.47 20.31 -8.61
CA GLN A 19 -15.11 20.01 -9.03
C GLN A 19 -14.39 19.11 -8.01
N GLU A 20 -14.47 19.43 -6.71
CA GLU A 20 -13.87 18.61 -5.64
C GLU A 20 -14.46 17.18 -5.62
N ILE A 21 -15.78 17.03 -5.82
CA ILE A 21 -16.42 15.72 -5.92
C ILE A 21 -15.90 14.94 -7.13
N SER A 22 -15.78 15.60 -8.29
CA SER A 22 -15.26 14.96 -9.50
C SER A 22 -13.81 14.49 -9.32
N GLU A 23 -12.97 15.32 -8.68
CA GLU A 23 -11.58 14.99 -8.39
C GLU A 23 -11.50 13.81 -7.41
N HIS A 24 -12.33 13.80 -6.36
CA HIS A 24 -12.39 12.69 -5.41
C HIS A 24 -12.80 11.38 -6.09
N GLN A 25 -13.83 11.41 -6.93
CA GLN A 25 -14.30 10.24 -7.68
C GLN A 25 -13.20 9.68 -8.59
N GLN A 26 -12.49 10.55 -9.32
CA GLN A 26 -11.37 10.13 -10.17
C GLN A 26 -10.24 9.48 -9.37
N ASN A 27 -9.92 10.03 -8.19
CA ASN A 27 -8.91 9.44 -7.31
C ASN A 27 -9.33 8.07 -6.79
N GLU A 28 -10.60 7.90 -6.40
CA GLU A 28 -11.14 6.61 -5.98
C GLU A 28 -11.09 5.57 -7.11
N GLU A 29 -11.47 5.95 -8.32
CA GLU A 29 -11.40 5.06 -9.50
C GLU A 29 -9.97 4.62 -9.80
N GLN A 30 -9.00 5.55 -9.73
CA GLN A 30 -7.58 5.25 -9.91
C GLN A 30 -7.06 4.31 -8.82
N LEU A 31 -7.41 4.55 -7.56
CA LEU A 31 -7.05 3.67 -6.44
C LEU A 31 -7.61 2.27 -6.64
N GLN A 32 -8.88 2.15 -7.02
CA GLN A 32 -9.49 0.84 -7.31
C GLN A 32 -8.80 0.13 -8.48
N LEU A 33 -8.42 0.85 -9.53
CA LEU A 33 -7.69 0.27 -10.66
C LEU A 33 -6.33 -0.27 -10.23
N LEU A 34 -5.58 0.49 -9.43
CA LEU A 34 -4.29 0.08 -8.90
C LEU A 34 -4.42 -1.16 -8.00
N HIS A 35 -5.42 -1.18 -7.10
CA HIS A 35 -5.69 -2.34 -6.26
C HIS A 35 -5.94 -3.60 -7.08
N ARG A 36 -6.80 -3.52 -8.11
CA ARG A 36 -7.05 -4.65 -9.02
C ARG A 36 -5.79 -5.11 -9.75
N ALA A 37 -4.93 -4.19 -10.16
CA ALA A 37 -3.68 -4.52 -10.85
C ALA A 37 -2.69 -5.26 -9.92
N ILE A 38 -2.59 -4.84 -8.66
CA ILE A 38 -1.73 -5.49 -7.64
C ILE A 38 -2.29 -6.88 -7.29
N ASP A 39 -3.61 -7.01 -7.13
CA ASP A 39 -4.27 -8.28 -6.82
C ASP A 39 -4.19 -9.28 -7.98
N ALA A 40 -4.15 -8.82 -9.23
CA ALA A 40 -3.95 -9.66 -10.41
C ALA A 40 -2.49 -10.10 -10.62
N CYS A 41 -1.53 -9.52 -9.89
CA CYS A 41 -0.13 -9.90 -9.99
C CYS A 41 0.08 -11.32 -9.44
N GLN A 42 0.74 -12.18 -10.22
CA GLN A 42 1.06 -13.55 -9.80
C GLN A 42 2.16 -13.61 -8.74
N ASN A 43 2.95 -12.54 -8.59
CA ASN A 43 3.99 -12.47 -7.57
C ASN A 43 3.38 -12.13 -6.21
N GLU A 44 4.05 -12.58 -5.15
CA GLU A 44 3.77 -12.20 -3.79
C GLU A 44 4.11 -10.72 -3.56
N ILE A 45 3.14 -9.95 -3.09
CA ILE A 45 3.31 -8.54 -2.70
C ILE A 45 2.78 -8.37 -1.27
N MET A 46 3.62 -7.76 -0.43
CA MET A 46 3.33 -7.45 0.96
C MET A 46 3.89 -6.08 1.31
N ILE A 47 3.15 -5.31 2.11
CA ILE A 47 3.57 -4.00 2.63
C ILE A 47 3.58 -4.08 4.16
N THR A 48 4.64 -3.55 4.76
CA THR A 48 4.79 -3.43 6.22
C THR A 48 4.88 -1.96 6.62
N GLU A 49 4.43 -1.65 7.83
CA GLU A 49 4.52 -0.30 8.40
C GLU A 49 5.81 -0.15 9.22
N SER A 50 6.83 0.50 8.65
CA SER A 50 8.13 0.65 9.30
C SER A 50 8.13 1.65 10.46
N THR A 51 7.10 2.49 10.58
CA THR A 51 6.97 3.44 11.70
C THR A 51 6.44 2.77 12.98
N GLN A 52 5.81 1.61 12.87
CA GLN A 52 5.29 0.85 13.99
C GLN A 52 6.33 -0.13 14.54
N THR A 53 6.28 -0.38 15.85
CA THR A 53 7.12 -1.40 16.47
C THR A 53 6.88 -2.75 15.80
N ASP A 54 7.97 -3.45 15.50
CA ASP A 54 7.95 -4.79 14.91
C ASP A 54 7.52 -4.86 13.43
N ASN A 55 7.49 -3.74 12.68
CA ASN A 55 7.20 -3.71 11.23
C ASN A 55 5.99 -4.58 10.82
N PRO A 56 4.80 -4.33 11.37
CA PRO A 56 3.63 -5.15 11.12
C PRO A 56 3.19 -5.07 9.65
N ILE A 57 2.70 -6.20 9.12
CA ILE A 57 2.09 -6.27 7.80
C ILE A 57 0.80 -5.46 7.78
N VAL A 58 0.70 -4.53 6.82
CA VAL A 58 -0.48 -3.67 6.59
C VAL A 58 -1.20 -3.97 5.28
N TYR A 59 -0.60 -4.76 4.40
CA TYR A 59 -1.25 -5.24 3.18
C TYR A 59 -0.57 -6.49 2.63
N VAL A 60 -1.36 -7.37 2.04
CA VAL A 60 -0.92 -8.49 1.18
C VAL A 60 -1.89 -8.61 -0.01
N ASN A 61 -1.38 -9.05 -1.17
CA ASN A 61 -2.18 -9.32 -2.35
C ASN A 61 -2.64 -10.79 -2.43
N GLN A 62 -3.49 -11.14 -3.41
CA GLN A 62 -3.91 -12.52 -3.63
C GLN A 62 -2.73 -13.47 -3.98
N GLY A 63 -1.70 -12.95 -4.66
CA GLY A 63 -0.48 -13.69 -4.97
C GLY A 63 0.23 -14.19 -3.71
N PHE A 64 0.30 -13.36 -2.66
CA PHE A 64 0.82 -13.74 -1.34
C PHE A 64 0.09 -14.94 -0.76
N GLU A 65 -1.24 -14.90 -0.71
CA GLU A 65 -2.03 -16.00 -0.13
C GLU A 65 -1.85 -17.29 -0.92
N THR A 66 -1.74 -17.17 -2.25
CA THR A 66 -1.56 -18.30 -3.17
C THR A 66 -0.18 -18.94 -3.02
N ILE A 67 0.88 -18.14 -2.90
CA ILE A 67 2.27 -18.61 -2.84
C ILE A 67 2.63 -19.13 -1.45
N THR A 68 2.24 -18.40 -0.41
CA THR A 68 2.60 -18.73 0.99
C THR A 68 1.64 -19.69 1.66
N GLY A 69 0.41 -19.81 1.15
CA GLY A 69 -0.68 -20.57 1.76
C GLY A 69 -1.26 -19.92 3.03
N SER A 70 -0.79 -18.73 3.42
CA SER A 70 -1.30 -17.99 4.58
C SER A 70 -2.34 -16.97 4.14
N SER A 71 -3.50 -16.95 4.79
CA SER A 71 -4.54 -15.98 4.43
C SER A 71 -4.21 -14.57 4.91
N LYS A 72 -4.75 -13.56 4.23
CA LYS A 72 -4.65 -12.15 4.63
C LYS A 72 -5.05 -11.97 6.10
N ALA A 73 -6.20 -12.52 6.50
CA ALA A 73 -6.72 -12.42 7.86
C ALA A 73 -5.76 -13.00 8.92
N GLU A 74 -4.99 -14.03 8.57
CA GLU A 74 -4.02 -14.62 9.48
C GLU A 74 -2.75 -13.78 9.60
N VAL A 75 -2.35 -13.03 8.57
CA VAL A 75 -1.03 -12.37 8.54
C VAL A 75 -1.08 -10.87 8.85
N MET A 76 -2.24 -10.22 8.72
CA MET A 76 -2.40 -8.80 9.06
C MET A 76 -1.89 -8.49 10.47
N GLY A 77 -1.08 -7.43 10.59
CA GLY A 77 -0.52 -6.97 11.88
C GLY A 77 0.66 -7.80 12.42
N LYS A 78 1.05 -8.89 11.76
CA LYS A 78 2.20 -9.71 12.16
C LYS A 78 3.48 -9.23 11.49
N ASN A 79 4.63 -9.47 12.11
CA ASN A 79 5.92 -9.28 11.44
C ASN A 79 6.17 -10.43 10.44
N PRO A 80 6.70 -10.16 9.23
CA PRO A 80 6.89 -11.17 8.18
C PRO A 80 7.95 -12.25 8.48
N ARG A 81 8.72 -12.15 9.58
CA ARG A 81 9.75 -13.13 9.97
C ARG A 81 9.25 -14.58 10.03
N PHE A 82 7.95 -14.80 10.20
CA PHE A 82 7.38 -16.15 10.21
C PHE A 82 7.57 -16.88 8.87
N LEU A 83 7.61 -16.14 7.75
CA LEU A 83 7.85 -16.68 6.41
C LEU A 83 9.26 -17.27 6.27
N HIS A 84 10.19 -16.84 7.12
CA HIS A 84 11.61 -17.19 7.01
C HIS A 84 12.05 -18.34 7.92
N LYS A 85 11.15 -18.90 8.74
CA LYS A 85 11.50 -19.84 9.83
C LYS A 85 12.29 -21.10 9.39
N ASN A 86 12.20 -21.51 8.13
CA ASN A 86 12.88 -22.70 7.60
C ASN A 86 13.98 -22.40 6.57
N HIS A 87 14.39 -21.14 6.39
CA HIS A 87 15.39 -20.79 5.37
C HIS A 87 16.82 -20.95 5.91
N PRO A 88 17.65 -21.81 5.28
CA PRO A 88 18.98 -22.15 5.78
C PRO A 88 20.04 -21.05 5.60
N ASN A 89 19.76 -20.01 4.80
CA ASN A 89 20.71 -18.94 4.49
C ASN A 89 20.17 -17.58 4.96
N GLN A 90 20.60 -17.14 6.16
CA GLN A 90 20.14 -15.89 6.78
C GLN A 90 20.89 -14.64 6.29
N THR A 91 21.94 -14.78 5.49
CA THR A 91 22.73 -13.62 5.01
C THR A 91 21.88 -12.62 4.23
N ALA A 92 20.98 -13.12 3.39
CA ALA A 92 20.02 -12.27 2.68
C ALA A 92 19.06 -11.53 3.63
N LEU A 93 18.67 -12.15 4.74
CA LEU A 93 17.78 -11.52 5.73
C LEU A 93 18.48 -10.40 6.49
N THR A 94 19.77 -10.57 6.80
CA THR A 94 20.60 -9.51 7.38
C THR A 94 20.66 -8.32 6.44
N GLU A 95 20.91 -8.55 5.15
CA GLU A 95 20.94 -7.48 4.14
C GLU A 95 19.59 -6.76 3.99
N VAL A 96 18.48 -7.50 4.01
CA VAL A 96 17.14 -6.91 4.02
C VAL A 96 16.94 -6.05 5.27
N SER A 97 17.33 -6.55 6.45
CA SER A 97 17.22 -5.80 7.71
C SER A 97 18.04 -4.51 7.68
N THR A 98 19.28 -4.57 7.19
CA THR A 98 20.13 -3.39 7.00
C THR A 98 19.49 -2.42 6.01
N ALA A 99 18.97 -2.91 4.88
CA ALA A 99 18.32 -2.08 3.88
C ALA A 99 17.11 -1.32 4.43
N VAL A 100 16.31 -1.98 5.27
CA VAL A 100 15.17 -1.36 5.95
C VAL A 100 15.63 -0.27 6.92
N GLN A 101 16.69 -0.51 7.69
CA GLN A 101 17.26 0.48 8.62
C GLN A 101 17.83 1.70 7.89
N GLU A 102 18.49 1.48 6.75
CA GLU A 102 19.09 2.53 5.92
C GLU A 102 18.08 3.19 4.96
N GLN A 103 16.82 2.74 4.95
CA GLN A 103 15.77 3.20 4.03
C GLN A 103 16.17 3.11 2.55
N ARG A 104 16.90 2.06 2.19
CA ARG A 104 17.34 1.80 0.81
C ARG A 104 16.64 0.59 0.22
N LYS A 105 16.59 0.55 -1.11
CA LYS A 105 16.16 -0.65 -1.85
C LYS A 105 17.19 -1.77 -1.68
N TRP A 106 16.70 -3.00 -1.63
CA TRP A 106 17.51 -4.21 -1.75
C TRP A 106 16.87 -5.20 -2.71
N ALA A 107 17.70 -5.93 -3.44
CA ALA A 107 17.29 -7.03 -4.31
C ALA A 107 18.40 -8.09 -4.31
N LEU A 108 18.01 -9.36 -4.38
CA LEU A 108 18.93 -10.50 -4.26
C LEU A 108 20.04 -10.50 -5.33
N HIS A 109 19.85 -9.83 -6.48
CA HIS A 109 20.80 -9.79 -7.59
C HIS A 109 21.80 -8.60 -7.56
N ASN A 110 21.91 -7.85 -6.47
CA ASN A 110 22.88 -6.75 -6.35
C ASN A 110 24.33 -7.23 -6.05
N GLN A 111 24.72 -8.43 -6.49
CA GLN A 111 26.08 -8.98 -6.34
C GLN A 111 26.68 -9.41 -7.69
N GLU A 112 26.62 -8.52 -8.69
CA GLU A 112 27.55 -8.58 -9.84
C GLU A 112 28.68 -7.56 -9.66
#